data_AF-A0A8T6SHN1-F1
#
_entry.id   AF-A0A8T6SHN1-F1
#
_cell.length_a   1.000
_cell.length_b   1.000
_cell.length_c   1.000
_cell.angle_alpha   90.00
_cell.angle_beta   90.00
_cell.angle_gamma   90.00
#
_symmetry.space_group_name_H-M   'P 1'
#
loop_
_entity.id
_entity.type
_entity.pdbx_description
1 polymer ?
#
loop_
_entity_poly.entity_id
_entity_poly.type
_entity_poly.pdbx_seq_one_letter_code
_entity_poly.pdbx_strand_id
1 'polypeptide(L)'
;MSVFAIIPVKKLDETKSRLSSLLTNNERREFCLQMLEDVLATVTTTRCIRWTVVVSVDPVVLQVAKRFGAIPLMESQPGLNQAVSEAIDWCVQNGAKSTLILPADIPSVTP
;
A
#
# COMPACT_ATOMS: atom_id res chain seq x y z
N MET A 1 10.10 -19.99 -2.49
CA MET A 1 8.96 -19.59 -1.63
C MET A 1 8.39 -18.30 -2.20
N SER A 2 7.08 -18.17 -2.29
CA SER A 2 6.43 -16.97 -2.84
C SER A 2 5.83 -16.13 -1.72
N VAL A 3 6.39 -14.94 -1.49
CA VAL A 3 5.94 -13.99 -0.47
C VAL A 3 4.76 -13.17 -1.01
N PHE A 4 3.81 -12.82 -0.16
CA PHE A 4 2.79 -11.82 -0.48
C PHE A 4 3.18 -10.51 0.20
N ALA A 5 3.29 -9.42 -0.56
CA ALA A 5 3.54 -8.10 -0.02
C ALA A 5 2.23 -7.41 0.34
N ILE A 6 2.20 -6.73 1.48
CA ILE A 6 1.06 -5.96 1.98
C ILE A 6 1.51 -4.52 2.14
N ILE A 7 0.83 -3.59 1.47
CA ILE A 7 1.09 -2.15 1.54
C ILE A 7 -0.15 -1.46 2.10
N PRO A 8 -0.17 -1.13 3.41
CA PRO A 8 -1.27 -0.38 3.99
C PRO A 8 -1.14 1.10 3.66
N VAL A 9 -2.24 1.72 3.22
CA VAL A 9 -2.28 3.15 2.89
C VAL A 9 -3.49 3.80 3.56
N LYS A 10 -3.23 4.82 4.37
CA LYS A 10 -4.29 5.60 5.01
C LYS A 10 -5.01 6.51 4.01
N LYS A 11 -6.14 7.07 4.43
CA LYS A 11 -6.86 8.10 3.67
C LYS A 11 -5.95 9.26 3.30
N LEU A 12 -5.95 9.67 2.03
CA LEU A 12 -5.01 10.64 1.49
C LEU A 12 -5.07 12.01 2.20
N ASP A 13 -6.26 12.42 2.67
CA ASP A 13 -6.47 13.69 3.38
C ASP A 13 -5.71 13.81 4.71
N GLU A 14 -5.40 12.69 5.34
CA GLU A 14 -4.75 12.63 6.66
C GLU A 14 -3.24 12.35 6.54
N THR A 15 -2.71 12.33 5.32
CA THR A 15 -1.33 11.92 5.07
C THR A 15 -0.32 13.06 5.25
N LYS A 16 0.90 12.65 5.65
CA LYS A 16 2.10 13.49 5.73
C LYS A 16 1.88 14.82 6.45
N SER A 17 1.08 14.83 7.52
CA SER A 17 0.78 16.04 8.31
C SER A 17 2.03 16.80 8.77
N ARG A 18 3.16 16.09 8.98
CA ARG A 18 4.47 16.68 9.29
C ARG A 18 5.05 17.57 8.18
N LEU A 19 4.56 17.47 6.95
CA LEU A 19 4.93 18.30 5.80
C LEU A 19 3.94 19.46 5.56
N SER A 20 2.95 19.65 6.43
CA SER A 20 1.91 20.68 6.25
C SER A 20 2.43 22.12 6.27
N SER A 21 3.62 22.36 6.83
CA SER A 21 4.30 23.65 6.77
C SER A 21 4.94 23.95 5.41
N LEU A 22 5.12 22.93 4.56
CA LEU A 22 5.80 23.03 3.27
C LEU A 22 4.86 22.76 2.09
N LEU A 23 3.85 21.92 2.29
CA LEU A 23 2.97 21.42 1.24
C LEU A 23 1.50 21.62 1.64
N THR A 24 0.71 22.11 0.69
CA THR A 24 -0.75 22.17 0.77
C THR A 24 -1.35 20.76 0.87
N ASN A 25 -2.62 20.67 1.27
CA ASN A 25 -3.30 19.37 1.36
C ASN A 25 -3.26 18.62 0.02
N ASN A 26 -3.49 19.31 -1.10
CA ASN A 26 -3.45 18.70 -2.43
C ASN A 26 -2.06 18.21 -2.80
N GLU A 27 -1.01 18.98 -2.54
CA GLU A 27 0.37 18.57 -2.79
C GLU A 27 0.77 17.36 -1.93
N ARG A 28 0.30 17.27 -0.68
CA ARG A 28 0.55 16.09 0.16
C ARG A 28 -0.17 14.85 -0.35
N ARG A 29 -1.41 15.00 -0.83
CA ARG A 29 -2.17 13.91 -1.47
C ARG A 29 -1.42 13.39 -2.70
N GLU A 30 -1.02 14.29 -3.59
CA GLU A 30 -0.27 13.95 -4.81
C GLU A 30 1.06 13.29 -4.47
N PHE A 31 1.82 13.88 -3.53
CA PHE A 31 3.11 13.33 -3.11
C PHE A 31 2.98 11.91 -2.56
N CYS A 32 1.95 11.63 -1.75
CA CYS A 32 1.66 10.28 -1.26
C CYS A 32 1.35 9.29 -2.38
N LEU A 33 0.59 9.71 -3.38
CA LEU A 33 0.29 8.86 -4.53
C LEU A 33 1.57 8.55 -5.32
N GLN A 34 2.40 9.55 -5.59
CA GLN A 34 3.68 9.35 -6.29
C GLN A 34 4.59 8.37 -5.53
N MET A 35 4.73 8.52 -4.21
CA MET A 35 5.51 7.56 -3.41
C MET A 35 4.94 6.14 -3.44
N LEU A 36 3.61 6.00 -3.41
CA LEU A 36 2.97 4.70 -3.53
C LEU A 36 3.22 4.09 -4.91
N GLU A 37 3.17 4.88 -5.99
CA GLU A 37 3.46 4.43 -7.34
C GLU A 37 4.91 3.94 -7.47
N ASP A 38 5.89 4.64 -6.89
CA ASP A 38 7.30 4.20 -6.85
C ASP A 38 7.48 2.85 -6.12
N VAL A 39 6.83 2.70 -4.96
CA VAL A 39 6.85 1.45 -4.19
C VAL A 39 6.18 0.33 -4.97
N LEU A 40 5.01 0.57 -5.58
CA LEU A 40 4.30 -0.44 -6.37
C LEU A 40 5.09 -0.87 -7.60
N ALA A 41 5.70 0.07 -8.33
CA ALA A 41 6.55 -0.23 -9.48
C ALA A 41 7.70 -1.18 -9.10
N THR A 42 8.32 -0.95 -7.94
CA THR A 42 9.40 -1.79 -7.44
C THR A 42 8.88 -3.15 -6.99
N VAL A 43 7.92 -3.18 -6.08
CA VAL A 43 7.42 -4.41 -5.44
C VAL A 43 6.79 -5.37 -6.45
N THR A 44 6.09 -4.87 -7.45
CA THR A 44 5.44 -5.70 -8.49
C THR A 44 6.43 -6.31 -9.49
N THR A 45 7.66 -5.78 -9.58
CA THR A 45 8.71 -6.32 -10.44
C THR A 45 9.70 -7.23 -9.69
N THR A 46 9.62 -7.30 -8.36
CA THR A 46 10.47 -8.15 -7.52
C THR A 46 10.10 -9.63 -7.62
N ARG A 47 11.04 -10.47 -8.09
CA ARG A 47 10.81 -11.90 -8.41
C ARG A 47 10.35 -12.77 -7.23
N CYS A 48 10.69 -12.43 -5.99
CA CYS A 48 10.33 -13.23 -4.82
C CYS A 48 8.91 -12.95 -4.30
N ILE A 49 8.27 -11.89 -4.80
CA ILE A 49 6.93 -11.45 -4.45
C ILE A 49 5.97 -12.00 -5.50
N ARG A 50 4.99 -12.79 -5.06
CA ARG A 50 3.99 -13.40 -5.94
C ARG A 50 2.75 -12.54 -6.10
N TRP A 51 2.33 -11.91 -5.02
CA TRP A 51 1.18 -11.01 -5.02
C TRP A 51 1.49 -9.80 -4.16
N THR A 52 0.97 -8.65 -4.60
CA THR A 52 1.03 -7.39 -3.86
C THR A 52 -0.40 -7.01 -3.51
N VAL A 53 -0.67 -6.83 -2.23
CA VAL A 53 -1.99 -6.43 -1.70
C VAL A 53 -1.87 -5.01 -1.18
N VAL A 54 -2.73 -4.11 -1.64
CA VAL A 54 -2.85 -2.75 -1.12
C VAL A 54 -4.14 -2.65 -0.34
N VAL A 55 -4.04 -2.36 0.95
CA VAL A 55 -5.21 -2.19 1.83
C VAL A 55 -5.42 -0.72 2.17
N SER A 56 -6.63 -0.22 1.96
CA SER A 56 -6.96 1.19 2.21
C SER A 56 -8.48 1.41 2.29
N VAL A 57 -8.89 2.44 3.03
CA VAL A 57 -10.24 3.03 2.95
C VAL A 57 -10.43 3.97 1.76
N ASP A 58 -9.33 4.40 1.09
CA ASP A 58 -9.38 5.43 0.05
C ASP A 58 -9.55 4.82 -1.36
N PRO A 59 -10.67 5.08 -2.05
CA PRO A 59 -10.91 4.52 -3.38
C PRO A 59 -9.85 4.91 -4.41
N VAL A 60 -9.23 6.08 -4.28
CA VAL A 60 -8.19 6.55 -5.20
C VAL A 60 -6.95 5.68 -5.06
N VAL A 61 -6.56 5.36 -3.83
CA VAL A 61 -5.43 4.45 -3.54
C VAL A 61 -5.70 3.06 -4.12
N LEU A 62 -6.90 2.51 -3.91
CA LEU A 62 -7.28 1.21 -4.45
C LEU A 62 -7.29 1.20 -5.98
N GLN A 63 -7.67 2.32 -6.62
CA GLN A 63 -7.59 2.47 -8.07
C GLN A 63 -6.15 2.49 -8.56
N VAL A 64 -5.24 3.20 -7.86
CA VAL A 64 -3.80 3.19 -8.17
C VAL A 64 -3.25 1.77 -8.07
N ALA A 65 -3.55 1.05 -6.99
CA ALA A 65 -3.12 -0.34 -6.81
C ALA A 65 -3.49 -1.23 -8.01
N LYS A 66 -4.75 -1.14 -8.49
CA LYS A 66 -5.21 -1.88 -9.67
C LYS A 66 -4.38 -1.59 -10.92
N ARG A 67 -3.99 -0.33 -11.15
CA ARG A 67 -3.19 0.06 -12.34
C ARG A 67 -1.83 -0.63 -12.38
N PHE A 68 -1.26 -0.94 -11.21
CA PHE A 68 0.01 -1.66 -11.08
C PHE A 68 -0.16 -3.19 -11.02
N GLY A 69 -1.38 -3.71 -11.21
CA GLY A 69 -1.66 -5.15 -11.08
C GLY A 69 -1.62 -5.66 -9.63
N ALA A 70 -1.62 -4.76 -8.64
CA ALA A 70 -1.78 -5.13 -7.24
C ALA A 70 -3.25 -5.40 -6.91
N ILE A 71 -3.47 -6.19 -5.86
CA ILE A 71 -4.77 -6.59 -5.35
C ILE A 71 -5.27 -5.51 -4.40
N PRO A 72 -6.35 -4.79 -4.74
CA PRO A 72 -6.94 -3.79 -3.86
C PRO A 72 -7.82 -4.48 -2.82
N LEU A 73 -7.59 -4.17 -1.54
CA LEU A 73 -8.42 -4.62 -0.44
C LEU A 73 -9.03 -3.39 0.25
N MET A 74 -10.36 -3.30 0.25
CA MET A 74 -11.06 -2.26 0.99
C MET A 74 -10.95 -2.55 2.48
N GLU A 75 -10.38 -1.62 3.23
CA GLU A 75 -10.30 -1.68 4.70
C GLU A 75 -11.70 -1.59 5.31
N SER A 76 -12.04 -2.51 6.21
CA SER A 76 -13.40 -2.57 6.78
C SER A 76 -13.63 -1.52 7.88
N GLN A 77 -12.58 -1.19 8.63
CA GLN A 77 -12.60 -0.21 9.71
C GLN A 77 -11.28 0.54 9.79
N PRO A 78 -11.28 1.85 10.13
CA PRO A 78 -10.05 2.62 10.23
C PRO A 78 -9.08 2.05 11.28
N GLY A 79 -7.84 1.81 10.87
CA GLY A 79 -6.75 1.48 11.78
C GLY A 79 -5.64 0.68 11.10
N LEU A 80 -4.40 1.14 11.19
CA LEU A 80 -3.26 0.50 10.52
C LEU A 80 -3.13 -1.00 10.86
N ASN A 81 -3.17 -1.35 12.15
CA ASN A 81 -3.02 -2.74 12.57
C ASN A 81 -4.22 -3.59 12.13
N GLN A 82 -5.42 -3.01 12.12
CA GLN A 82 -6.63 -3.70 11.67
C GLN A 82 -6.57 -3.98 10.16
N ALA A 83 -6.24 -2.96 9.36
CA ALA A 83 -6.04 -3.09 7.91
C ALA A 83 -4.98 -4.15 7.58
N VAL A 84 -3.86 -4.16 8.31
CA VAL A 84 -2.81 -5.18 8.15
C VAL A 84 -3.32 -6.56 8.52
N SER A 85 -4.07 -6.71 9.62
CA SER A 85 -4.66 -8.01 10.01
C SER A 85 -5.61 -8.54 8.95
N GLU A 86 -6.52 -7.70 8.44
CA GLU A 86 -7.46 -8.07 7.36
C GLU A 86 -6.72 -8.49 6.08
N ALA A 87 -5.65 -7.76 5.72
CA ALA A 87 -4.82 -8.12 4.58
C ALA A 87 -4.06 -9.43 4.79
N ILE A 88 -3.58 -9.71 6.01
CA ILE A 88 -2.95 -10.98 6.35
C ILE A 88 -3.96 -12.12 6.22
N ASP A 89 -5.16 -11.97 6.77
CA ASP A 89 -6.21 -12.98 6.69
C ASP A 89 -6.58 -13.28 5.23
N TRP A 90 -6.74 -12.24 4.42
CA TRP A 90 -6.93 -12.38 2.99
C TRP A 90 -5.77 -13.13 2.32
N CYS A 91 -4.52 -12.79 2.64
CA CYS A 91 -3.34 -13.47 2.11
C CYS A 91 -3.31 -14.96 2.47
N VAL A 92 -3.61 -15.31 3.73
CA VAL A 92 -3.66 -16.69 4.21
C VAL A 92 -4.74 -17.49 3.49
N GLN A 93 -5.94 -16.93 3.36
CA GLN A 93 -7.05 -17.55 2.61
C GLN A 93 -6.69 -17.78 1.13
N ASN A 94 -5.80 -16.96 0.57
CA ASN A 94 -5.30 -17.08 -0.80
C ASN A 94 -3.96 -17.85 -0.91
N GLY A 95 -3.57 -18.57 0.14
CA GLY A 95 -2.45 -19.53 0.11
C GLY A 95 -1.06 -18.92 0.34
N ALA A 96 -0.98 -17.73 0.93
CA ALA A 96 0.31 -17.15 1.33
C ALA A 96 0.99 -18.02 2.39
N LYS A 97 2.28 -18.36 2.15
CA LYS A 97 3.13 -19.04 3.14
C LYS A 97 3.92 -18.07 4.02
N SER A 98 4.00 -16.82 3.59
CA SER A 98 4.76 -15.74 4.24
C SER A 98 4.23 -14.41 3.70
N THR A 99 4.05 -13.45 4.59
CA THR A 99 3.66 -12.08 4.27
C THR A 99 4.82 -11.12 4.58
N LEU A 100 4.92 -10.05 3.80
CA LEU A 100 5.84 -8.94 4.02
C LEU A 100 5.02 -7.65 4.07
N ILE A 101 5.08 -6.91 5.18
CA ILE A 101 4.41 -5.63 5.30
C ILE A 101 5.41 -4.53 4.93
N LEU A 102 5.09 -3.73 3.92
CA LEU A 102 5.92 -2.61 3.47
C LEU A 102 5.18 -1.28 3.64
N PRO A 103 5.84 -0.24 4.20
CA PRO A 103 5.30 1.11 4.15
C PRO A 103 5.08 1.59 2.72
N ALA A 104 4.07 2.42 2.51
CA ALA A 104 3.79 3.03 1.21
C ALA A 104 4.67 4.24 0.90
N ASP A 105 5.48 4.69 1.85
CA ASP A 105 6.19 5.96 1.79
C ASP A 105 7.72 5.84 1.80
N ILE A 106 8.21 4.76 1.21
CA ILE A 106 9.63 4.47 0.98
C ILE A 106 9.96 4.47 -0.52
N PRO A 107 9.78 5.61 -1.24
CA PRO A 107 9.89 5.66 -2.70
C PRO A 107 11.25 5.23 -3.26
N SER A 108 12.30 5.25 -2.44
CA SER A 108 13.65 4.81 -2.83
C SER A 108 13.92 3.31 -2.61
N VAL A 109 12.87 2.51 -2.38
CA VAL A 109 12.98 1.05 -2.26
C VAL A 109 13.49 0.45 -3.58
N THR A 110 14.27 -0.63 -3.50
CA THR A 110 14.81 -1.35 -4.66
C THR A 110 14.54 -2.85 -4.54
N PRO A 111 14.53 -3.62 -5.66
CA PRO A 111 14.15 -5.04 -5.67
C PRO A 111 15.02 -5.98 -4.84
#